data_AF-A0A971N5B3-F1
#
_entry.id   AF-A0A971N5B3-F1
#
_cell.length_a   1.000
_cell.length_b   1.000
_cell.length_c   1.000
_cell.angle_alpha   90.00
_cell.angle_beta   90.00
_cell.angle_gamma   90.00
#
_symmetry.space_group_name_H-M   'P 1'
#
loop_
_entity.id
_entity.type
_entity.pdbx_description
1 polymer ?
#
loop_
_entity_poly.entity_id
_entity_poly.type
_entity_poly.pdbx_seq_one_letter_code
_entity_poly.pdbx_strand_id
1 'polypeptide(L)'
;MTEKETPLRFSRMEQLIGPDGVTTLRQARVAVVGVGGVGSFVVEALARAGVGWLVLIDHDRIELSNTNRQLHALTGNYGRPKVEVMAERVQAINPEIIVVPWQVFVGKENLPAVLHGDLSYIVDAIDTVSAKIALIQYALEREIPVISAMGAGNKLDPLALQVADISQTHTCPLAKAVRKGLRACGITTGVKVIFSTEPAVRRPQEKTEAPTAQPGCVSCPHQPATDKCACPRRRPTPGTISYMPATMGLVVAAEVIRDLLGLAR
;
A
#
# COMPACT_ATOMS: atom_id res chain seq x y z
N MET A 1 4.12 2.81 -31.82
CA MET A 1 4.17 1.37 -31.47
C MET A 1 3.40 0.62 -32.53
N THR A 2 3.97 -0.46 -33.08
CA THR A 2 3.30 -1.25 -34.12
C THR A 2 2.36 -2.27 -33.47
N GLU A 3 1.29 -2.70 -34.16
CA GLU A 3 0.30 -3.71 -33.70
C GLU A 3 0.94 -5.04 -33.21
N LYS A 4 2.24 -5.28 -33.45
CA LYS A 4 2.98 -6.47 -33.01
C LYS A 4 3.64 -6.36 -31.62
N GLU A 5 3.66 -5.20 -30.98
CA GLU A 5 4.45 -4.97 -29.74
C GLU A 5 3.71 -5.34 -28.44
N THR A 6 2.38 -5.17 -28.37
CA THR A 6 1.58 -5.53 -27.18
C THR A 6 1.64 -7.03 -26.85
N PRO A 7 1.54 -7.98 -27.81
CA PRO A 7 1.70 -9.41 -27.52
C PRO A 7 3.06 -9.75 -26.90
N LEU A 8 4.13 -9.00 -27.25
CA LEU A 8 5.47 -9.29 -26.76
C LEU A 8 5.66 -8.87 -25.29
N ARG A 9 5.02 -7.79 -24.82
CA ARG A 9 5.19 -7.27 -23.44
C ARG A 9 4.93 -8.31 -22.37
N PHE A 10 3.91 -9.14 -22.59
CA PHE A 10 3.46 -10.15 -21.61
C PHE A 10 3.70 -11.60 -22.07
N SER A 11 4.40 -11.82 -23.18
CA SER A 11 4.63 -13.15 -23.78
C SER A 11 5.22 -14.19 -22.82
N ARG A 12 6.19 -13.80 -21.97
CA ARG A 12 6.79 -14.69 -20.95
C ARG A 12 5.82 -15.06 -19.83
N MET A 13 4.91 -14.15 -19.49
CA MET A 13 3.85 -14.42 -18.53
C MET A 13 2.79 -15.32 -19.16
N GLU A 14 2.40 -15.08 -20.41
CA GLU A 14 1.48 -15.94 -21.15
C GLU A 14 1.96 -17.39 -21.23
N GLN A 15 3.27 -17.61 -21.43
CA GLN A 15 3.87 -18.95 -21.37
C GLN A 15 3.68 -19.65 -20.01
N LEU A 16 3.57 -18.89 -18.93
CA LEU A 16 3.47 -19.41 -17.56
C LEU A 16 2.01 -19.61 -17.12
N ILE A 17 1.12 -18.65 -17.41
CA ILE A 17 -0.28 -18.64 -16.91
C ILE A 17 -1.31 -18.92 -18.01
N GLY A 18 -0.87 -19.14 -19.25
CA GLY A 18 -1.72 -19.33 -20.41
C GLY A 18 -2.39 -18.04 -20.90
N PRO A 19 -2.99 -18.07 -22.10
CA PRO A 19 -3.72 -16.93 -22.67
C PRO A 19 -4.95 -16.54 -21.84
N ASP A 20 -5.60 -17.51 -21.22
CA ASP A 20 -6.76 -17.28 -20.34
C ASP A 20 -6.35 -16.49 -19.09
N GLY A 21 -5.22 -16.84 -18.48
CA GLY A 21 -4.69 -16.10 -17.32
C GLY A 21 -4.34 -14.66 -17.66
N VAL A 22 -3.73 -14.43 -18.83
CA VAL A 22 -3.48 -13.06 -19.33
C VAL A 22 -4.79 -12.30 -19.55
N THR A 23 -5.81 -12.95 -20.11
CA THR A 23 -7.13 -12.36 -20.34
C THR A 23 -7.81 -11.97 -19.03
N THR A 24 -7.77 -12.86 -18.02
CA THR A 24 -8.29 -12.59 -16.68
C THR A 24 -7.63 -11.35 -16.06
N LEU A 25 -6.30 -11.25 -16.12
CA LEU A 25 -5.60 -10.07 -15.57
C LEU A 25 -5.96 -8.79 -16.36
N ARG A 26 -6.02 -8.86 -17.69
CA ARG A 26 -6.43 -7.72 -18.53
C ARG A 26 -7.85 -7.23 -18.25
N GLN A 27 -8.74 -8.09 -17.78
CA GLN A 27 -10.10 -7.69 -17.40
C GLN A 27 -10.20 -7.23 -15.95
N ALA A 28 -9.19 -7.54 -15.12
CA ALA A 28 -9.20 -7.21 -13.72
C ALA A 28 -9.08 -5.70 -13.46
N ARG A 29 -9.86 -5.25 -12.47
CA ARG A 29 -9.85 -3.87 -11.96
C ARG A 29 -9.45 -3.86 -10.51
N VAL A 30 -8.25 -3.34 -10.22
CA VAL A 30 -7.68 -3.35 -8.88
C VAL A 30 -7.54 -1.92 -8.35
N ALA A 31 -8.04 -1.69 -7.13
CA ALA A 31 -7.79 -0.44 -6.41
C ALA A 31 -6.58 -0.61 -5.47
N VAL A 32 -5.65 0.34 -5.49
CA VAL A 32 -4.52 0.40 -4.55
C VAL A 32 -4.64 1.70 -3.74
N VAL A 33 -4.90 1.54 -2.44
CA VAL A 33 -5.11 2.64 -1.51
C VAL A 33 -3.87 2.83 -0.65
N GLY A 34 -3.20 3.96 -0.80
CA GLY A 34 -1.86 4.24 -0.30
C GLY A 34 -0.80 3.85 -1.33
N VAL A 35 -0.08 4.82 -1.88
CA VAL A 35 0.96 4.66 -2.92
C VAL A 35 2.34 4.99 -2.30
N GLY A 36 2.55 4.52 -1.07
CA GLY A 36 3.79 4.69 -0.32
C GLY A 36 4.82 3.57 -0.57
N GLY A 37 5.55 3.19 0.49
CA GLY A 37 6.64 2.21 0.36
C GLY A 37 6.19 0.78 0.04
N VAL A 38 4.95 0.42 0.38
CA VAL A 38 4.36 -0.87 -0.01
C VAL A 38 3.60 -0.70 -1.34
N GLY A 39 2.63 0.22 -1.37
CA GLY A 39 1.72 0.35 -2.49
C GLY A 39 2.37 0.75 -3.81
N SER A 40 3.45 1.55 -3.82
CA SER A 40 4.15 1.88 -5.08
C SER A 40 4.73 0.63 -5.78
N PHE A 41 5.17 -0.37 -5.01
CA PHE A 41 5.65 -1.65 -5.55
C PHE A 41 4.51 -2.60 -5.92
N VAL A 42 3.37 -2.53 -5.22
CA VAL A 42 2.16 -3.24 -5.65
C VAL A 42 1.72 -2.76 -7.04
N VAL A 43 1.58 -1.45 -7.20
CA VAL A 43 1.18 -0.82 -8.47
C VAL A 43 2.12 -1.23 -9.61
N GLU A 44 3.43 -1.17 -9.37
CA GLU A 44 4.46 -1.60 -10.32
C GLU A 44 4.27 -3.06 -10.75
N ALA A 45 4.10 -3.97 -9.79
CA ALA A 45 3.97 -5.39 -10.05
C ALA A 45 2.68 -5.73 -10.80
N LEU A 46 1.55 -5.12 -10.43
CA LEU A 46 0.27 -5.30 -11.12
C LEU A 46 0.30 -4.78 -12.56
N ALA A 47 0.91 -3.61 -12.79
CA ALA A 47 1.09 -3.09 -14.15
C ALA A 47 1.95 -4.00 -15.02
N ARG A 48 3.03 -4.57 -14.44
CA ARG A 48 3.91 -5.54 -15.12
C ARG A 48 3.27 -6.90 -15.33
N ALA A 49 2.24 -7.23 -14.55
CA ALA A 49 1.43 -8.43 -14.72
C ALA A 49 0.28 -8.23 -15.73
N GLY A 50 0.18 -7.07 -16.37
CA GLY A 50 -0.84 -6.82 -17.39
C GLY A 50 -2.25 -6.68 -16.82
N VAL A 51 -2.40 -6.28 -15.55
CA VAL A 51 -3.70 -5.87 -15.01
C VAL A 51 -4.27 -4.75 -15.88
N GLY A 52 -5.55 -4.82 -16.25
CA GLY A 52 -6.15 -3.88 -17.19
C GLY A 52 -6.51 -2.52 -16.60
N TRP A 53 -6.90 -2.49 -15.32
CA TRP A 53 -7.32 -1.26 -14.66
C TRP A 53 -6.71 -1.10 -13.26
N LEU A 54 -6.14 0.07 -13.01
CA LEU A 54 -5.60 0.46 -11.70
C LEU A 54 -6.23 1.76 -11.21
N VAL A 55 -6.92 1.70 -10.07
CA VAL A 55 -7.39 2.90 -9.35
C VAL A 55 -6.37 3.20 -8.25
N LEU A 56 -5.68 4.34 -8.34
CA LEU A 56 -4.60 4.70 -7.42
C LEU A 56 -5.09 5.80 -6.49
N ILE A 57 -5.05 5.59 -5.18
CA ILE A 57 -5.55 6.58 -4.21
C ILE A 57 -4.46 6.91 -3.19
N ASP A 58 -4.00 8.16 -3.15
CA ASP A 58 -3.08 8.68 -2.13
C ASP A 58 -3.12 10.22 -2.14
N HIS A 59 -3.29 10.85 -0.99
CA HIS A 59 -3.28 12.31 -0.86
C HIS A 59 -1.88 12.94 -0.95
N ASP A 60 -0.82 12.19 -0.66
CA ASP A 60 0.50 12.75 -0.42
C ASP A 60 1.20 13.20 -1.70
N ARG A 61 2.17 14.09 -1.50
CA ARG A 61 3.21 14.43 -2.46
C ARG A 61 4.50 13.68 -2.13
N ILE A 62 5.38 13.55 -3.12
CA ILE A 62 6.65 12.85 -2.97
C ILE A 62 7.63 13.73 -2.18
N GLU A 63 8.21 13.19 -1.11
CA GLU A 63 9.21 13.88 -0.29
C GLU A 63 10.61 13.28 -0.45
N LEU A 64 11.66 14.07 -0.21
CA LEU A 64 13.05 13.57 -0.21
C LEU A 64 13.25 12.41 0.80
N SER A 65 12.54 12.46 1.94
CA SER A 65 12.53 11.42 2.97
C SER A 65 11.98 10.06 2.49
N ASN A 66 11.34 10.02 1.32
CA ASN A 66 10.73 8.83 0.75
C ASN A 66 11.74 7.97 -0.04
N THR A 67 12.89 8.55 -0.43
CA THR A 67 13.94 7.96 -1.27
C THR A 67 14.37 6.58 -0.82
N ASN A 68 14.43 6.35 0.49
CA ASN A 68 14.92 5.08 1.01
C ASN A 68 13.98 3.90 0.71
N ARG A 69 12.72 4.10 0.30
CA ARG A 69 11.71 3.02 0.30
C ARG A 69 10.53 3.16 -0.67
N GLN A 70 10.41 4.25 -1.42
CA GLN A 70 9.26 4.47 -2.32
C GLN A 70 9.74 4.56 -3.76
N LEU A 71 9.12 3.79 -4.66
CA LEU A 71 9.59 3.59 -6.03
C LEU A 71 9.66 4.88 -6.86
N HIS A 72 8.75 5.82 -6.60
CA HIS A 72 8.60 7.09 -7.33
C HIS A 72 9.49 8.23 -6.80
N ALA A 73 10.16 8.03 -5.66
CA ALA A 73 10.99 9.05 -5.00
C ALA A 73 12.37 9.17 -5.67
N LEU A 74 12.39 9.87 -6.81
CA LEU A 74 13.57 10.11 -7.64
C LEU A 74 13.80 11.62 -7.80
N THR A 75 15.05 12.01 -8.09
CA THR A 75 15.37 13.38 -8.50
C THR A 75 14.49 13.79 -9.68
N GLY A 76 13.87 14.97 -9.58
CA GLY A 76 12.88 15.46 -10.55
C GLY A 76 11.42 15.18 -10.17
N ASN A 77 11.15 14.25 -9.24
CA ASN A 77 9.78 13.92 -8.83
C ASN A 77 9.35 14.53 -7.48
N TYR A 78 10.28 15.05 -6.68
CA TYR A 78 9.96 15.64 -5.37
C TYR A 78 8.95 16.79 -5.49
N GLY A 79 7.95 16.81 -4.61
CA GLY A 79 6.84 17.77 -4.59
C GLY A 79 5.66 17.41 -5.50
N ARG A 80 5.80 16.46 -6.42
CA ARG A 80 4.70 15.99 -7.29
C ARG A 80 3.76 15.05 -6.54
N PRO A 81 2.46 14.97 -6.90
CA PRO A 81 1.54 13.99 -6.33
C PRO A 81 1.98 12.55 -6.59
N LYS A 82 1.95 11.69 -5.56
CA LYS A 82 2.39 10.28 -5.69
C LYS A 82 1.59 9.52 -6.75
N VAL A 83 0.28 9.71 -6.76
CA VAL A 83 -0.64 9.03 -7.70
C VAL A 83 -0.40 9.43 -9.15
N GLU A 84 -0.08 10.68 -9.43
CA GLU A 84 0.18 11.17 -10.79
C GLU A 84 1.49 10.60 -11.34
N VAL A 85 2.57 10.66 -10.56
CA VAL A 85 3.88 10.10 -10.95
C VAL A 85 3.80 8.60 -11.17
N MET A 86 3.05 7.88 -10.34
CA MET A 86 2.83 6.45 -10.55
C MET A 86 1.92 6.17 -11.76
N ALA A 87 0.94 7.01 -12.05
CA ALA A 87 0.12 6.86 -13.25
C ALA A 87 0.96 7.01 -14.53
N GLU A 88 1.83 8.01 -14.61
CA GLU A 88 2.79 8.18 -15.71
C GLU A 88 3.69 6.94 -15.87
N ARG A 89 4.22 6.44 -14.75
CA ARG A 89 5.07 5.25 -14.74
C ARG A 89 4.33 4.01 -15.24
N VAL A 90 3.10 3.80 -14.79
CA VAL A 90 2.25 2.68 -15.19
C VAL A 90 1.93 2.76 -16.68
N GLN A 91 1.60 3.93 -17.20
CA GLN A 91 1.36 4.13 -18.63
C GLN A 91 2.61 3.84 -19.48
N ALA A 92 3.80 4.18 -18.99
CA ALA A 92 5.05 3.81 -19.66
C ALA A 92 5.29 2.28 -19.68
N ILE A 93 4.82 1.55 -18.65
CA ILE A 93 4.91 0.08 -18.57
C ILE A 93 3.91 -0.60 -19.50
N ASN A 94 2.67 -0.14 -19.53
CA ASN A 94 1.60 -0.70 -20.34
C ASN A 94 0.70 0.42 -20.87
N PRO A 95 0.86 0.89 -22.11
CA PRO A 95 0.04 1.98 -22.65
C PRO A 95 -1.46 1.68 -22.79
N GLU A 96 -1.85 0.40 -22.69
CA GLU A 96 -3.25 -0.03 -22.78
C GLU A 96 -3.93 -0.12 -21.41
N ILE A 97 -3.17 0.02 -20.31
CA ILE A 97 -3.74 0.00 -18.97
C ILE A 97 -4.53 1.29 -18.72
N ILE A 98 -5.67 1.15 -18.06
CA ILE A 98 -6.45 2.29 -17.63
C ILE A 98 -6.08 2.62 -16.19
N VAL A 99 -5.55 3.82 -15.97
CA VAL A 99 -5.14 4.30 -14.64
C VAL A 99 -6.01 5.47 -14.24
N VAL A 100 -6.58 5.38 -13.03
CA VAL A 100 -7.42 6.43 -12.44
C VAL A 100 -6.77 6.92 -11.15
N PRO A 101 -5.99 8.02 -11.19
CA PRO A 101 -5.36 8.59 -10.01
C PRO A 101 -6.33 9.48 -9.22
N TRP A 102 -6.38 9.29 -7.91
CA TRP A 102 -7.14 10.09 -6.95
C TRP A 102 -6.19 10.66 -5.88
N GLN A 103 -5.91 11.96 -5.97
CA GLN A 103 -5.11 12.64 -4.95
C GLN A 103 -5.98 13.05 -3.74
N VAL A 104 -6.44 12.07 -2.97
CA VAL A 104 -7.34 12.30 -1.83
C VAL A 104 -7.01 11.38 -0.66
N PHE A 105 -7.33 11.83 0.55
CA PHE A 105 -7.25 11.00 1.75
C PHE A 105 -8.54 10.22 1.86
N VAL A 106 -8.47 8.92 2.15
CA VAL A 106 -9.67 8.08 2.25
C VAL A 106 -10.28 8.11 3.64
N GLY A 107 -11.60 8.29 3.66
CA GLY A 107 -12.46 8.24 4.85
C GLY A 107 -13.77 7.56 4.50
N LYS A 108 -14.56 7.19 5.52
CA LYS A 108 -15.83 6.48 5.33
C LYS A 108 -16.76 7.20 4.34
N GLU A 109 -16.73 8.52 4.36
CA GLU A 109 -17.54 9.44 3.57
C GLU A 109 -17.22 9.44 2.07
N ASN A 110 -15.99 9.12 1.66
CA ASN A 110 -15.57 9.23 0.26
C ASN A 110 -15.22 7.89 -0.41
N LEU A 111 -15.15 6.79 0.34
CA LEU A 111 -14.93 5.45 -0.21
C LEU A 111 -15.87 5.10 -1.37
N PRO A 112 -17.19 5.38 -1.32
CA PRO A 112 -18.09 5.11 -2.45
C PRO A 112 -17.71 5.83 -3.75
N ALA A 113 -17.14 7.04 -3.64
CA ALA A 113 -16.78 7.84 -4.80
C ALA A 113 -15.46 7.38 -5.42
N VAL A 114 -14.46 7.08 -4.57
CA VAL A 114 -13.11 6.73 -5.05
C VAL A 114 -12.99 5.25 -5.43
N LEU A 115 -13.73 4.36 -4.77
CA LEU A 115 -13.81 2.93 -5.06
C LEU A 115 -15.05 2.63 -5.91
N HIS A 116 -15.10 3.27 -7.08
CA HIS A 116 -16.21 3.12 -8.03
C HIS A 116 -15.98 1.96 -9.01
N GLY A 117 -17.07 1.48 -9.59
CA GLY A 117 -17.11 0.40 -10.58
C GLY A 117 -16.88 -0.99 -9.99
N ASP A 118 -16.86 -1.99 -10.88
CA ASP A 118 -16.74 -3.39 -10.51
C ASP A 118 -15.28 -3.76 -10.21
N LEU A 119 -14.85 -3.48 -8.98
CA LEU A 119 -13.51 -3.81 -8.51
C LEU A 119 -13.39 -5.33 -8.33
N SER A 120 -12.36 -5.92 -8.96
CA SER A 120 -11.98 -7.31 -8.76
C SER A 120 -11.19 -7.51 -7.47
N TYR A 121 -10.51 -6.46 -6.99
CA TYR A 121 -9.69 -6.52 -5.77
C TYR A 121 -9.39 -5.12 -5.18
N ILE A 122 -9.25 -5.04 -3.86
CA ILE A 122 -8.76 -3.87 -3.12
C ILE A 122 -7.45 -4.21 -2.40
N VAL A 123 -6.43 -3.38 -2.60
CA VAL A 123 -5.18 -3.42 -1.84
C VAL A 123 -5.16 -2.24 -0.87
N ASP A 124 -5.09 -2.54 0.42
CA ASP A 124 -4.90 -1.56 1.48
C ASP A 124 -3.43 -1.45 1.88
N ALA A 125 -2.76 -0.38 1.46
CA ALA A 125 -1.41 0.00 1.85
C ALA A 125 -1.37 1.34 2.62
N ILE A 126 -2.47 1.69 3.29
CA ILE A 126 -2.59 2.88 4.15
C ILE A 126 -1.75 2.67 5.43
N ASP A 127 -1.43 3.72 6.18
CA ASP A 127 -0.76 3.65 7.48
C ASP A 127 -1.65 4.08 8.66
N THR A 128 -2.74 4.79 8.37
CA THR A 128 -3.71 5.30 9.35
C THR A 128 -4.76 4.24 9.71
N VAL A 129 -4.83 3.89 11.00
CA VAL A 129 -5.67 2.80 11.53
C VAL A 129 -7.15 2.98 11.21
N SER A 130 -7.72 4.18 11.41
CA SER A 130 -9.14 4.44 11.17
C SER A 130 -9.52 4.29 9.70
N ALA A 131 -8.68 4.80 8.79
CA ALA A 131 -8.86 4.67 7.35
C ALA A 131 -8.79 3.20 6.89
N LYS A 132 -7.84 2.41 7.43
CA LYS A 132 -7.79 0.96 7.17
C LYS A 132 -9.07 0.24 7.57
N ILE A 133 -9.57 0.52 8.78
CA ILE A 133 -10.80 -0.11 9.28
C ILE A 133 -11.97 0.24 8.37
N ALA A 134 -12.14 1.52 8.02
CA ALA A 134 -13.21 1.95 7.11
C ALA A 134 -13.13 1.29 5.73
N LEU A 135 -11.92 1.19 5.16
CA LEU A 135 -11.69 0.53 3.88
C LEU A 135 -12.02 -0.97 3.92
N ILE A 136 -11.56 -1.68 4.96
CA ILE A 136 -11.82 -3.11 5.13
C ILE A 136 -13.32 -3.35 5.33
N GLN A 137 -14.00 -2.54 6.14
CA GLN A 137 -15.46 -2.63 6.30
C GLN A 137 -16.18 -2.43 4.96
N TYR A 138 -15.82 -1.38 4.23
CA TYR A 138 -16.41 -1.09 2.92
C TYR A 138 -16.24 -2.24 1.93
N ALA A 139 -15.06 -2.87 1.89
CA ALA A 139 -14.77 -3.99 1.03
C ALA A 139 -15.60 -5.23 1.39
N LEU A 140 -15.68 -5.58 2.68
CA LEU A 140 -16.46 -6.72 3.17
C LEU A 140 -17.97 -6.53 2.94
N GLU A 141 -18.50 -5.32 3.19
CA GLU A 141 -19.91 -4.98 2.95
C GLU A 141 -20.33 -5.11 1.48
N ARG A 142 -19.37 -5.04 0.55
CA ARG A 142 -19.58 -5.14 -0.90
C ARG A 142 -19.05 -6.43 -1.50
N GLU A 143 -18.59 -7.35 -0.65
CA GLU A 143 -18.04 -8.64 -1.07
C GLU A 143 -16.86 -8.49 -2.06
N ILE A 144 -16.09 -7.39 -1.95
CA ILE A 144 -14.90 -7.16 -2.76
C ILE A 144 -13.69 -7.76 -2.03
N PRO A 145 -12.92 -8.66 -2.67
CA PRO A 145 -11.70 -9.20 -2.08
C PRO A 145 -10.73 -8.10 -1.65
N VAL A 146 -10.19 -8.21 -0.44
CA VAL A 146 -9.26 -7.22 0.13
C VAL A 146 -8.06 -7.88 0.78
N ILE A 147 -6.89 -7.32 0.52
CA ILE A 147 -5.65 -7.63 1.24
C ILE A 147 -5.10 -6.34 1.87
N SER A 148 -4.79 -6.40 3.17
CA SER A 148 -4.26 -5.26 3.91
C SER A 148 -2.81 -5.45 4.37
N ALA A 149 -1.96 -4.50 4.04
CA ALA A 149 -0.59 -4.42 4.50
C ALA A 149 -0.53 -3.85 5.91
N MET A 150 0.10 -4.61 6.82
CA MET A 150 0.37 -4.18 8.19
C MET A 150 1.76 -3.51 8.28
N GLY A 151 2.34 -3.43 9.48
CA GLY A 151 3.56 -2.67 9.70
C GLY A 151 4.81 -3.32 9.10
N ALA A 152 5.45 -2.66 8.13
CA ALA A 152 6.78 -2.98 7.60
C ALA A 152 7.94 -2.23 8.29
N GLY A 153 7.62 -1.34 9.24
CA GLY A 153 8.59 -0.50 9.93
C GLY A 153 9.34 -1.20 11.07
N ASN A 154 10.60 -0.81 11.27
CA ASN A 154 11.55 -1.38 12.24
C ASN A 154 11.71 -2.89 12.06
N LYS A 155 11.89 -3.34 10.81
CA LYS A 155 12.09 -4.75 10.41
C LYS A 155 13.28 -4.85 9.47
N LEU A 156 13.99 -5.96 9.50
CA LEU A 156 15.13 -6.24 8.65
C LEU A 156 15.05 -7.59 7.93
N ASP A 157 14.24 -8.54 8.41
CA ASP A 157 14.13 -9.87 7.79
C ASP A 157 12.88 -9.98 6.88
N PRO A 158 13.04 -9.93 5.54
CA PRO A 158 11.92 -10.06 4.63
C PRO A 158 11.33 -11.49 4.60
N LEU A 159 12.07 -12.52 5.03
CA LEU A 159 11.57 -13.89 5.08
C LEU A 159 10.60 -14.12 6.24
N ALA A 160 10.57 -13.21 7.21
CA ALA A 160 9.60 -13.20 8.29
C ALA A 160 8.22 -12.63 7.87
N LEU A 161 8.04 -12.24 6.60
CA LEU A 161 6.74 -11.80 6.07
C LEU A 161 5.79 -12.99 5.91
N GLN A 162 4.59 -12.84 6.47
CA GLN A 162 3.55 -13.86 6.41
C GLN A 162 2.22 -13.24 5.99
N VAL A 163 1.52 -13.92 5.08
CA VAL A 163 0.12 -13.64 4.75
C VAL A 163 -0.75 -14.58 5.56
N ALA A 164 -1.72 -14.02 6.28
CA ALA A 164 -2.62 -14.76 7.15
C ALA A 164 -3.95 -14.01 7.30
N ASP A 165 -4.90 -14.63 7.99
CA ASP A 165 -6.08 -13.91 8.47
C ASP A 165 -5.70 -12.91 9.58
N ILE A 166 -6.41 -11.78 9.65
CA ILE A 166 -6.18 -10.74 10.67
C ILE A 166 -6.20 -11.31 12.11
N SER A 167 -7.02 -12.33 12.38
CA SER A 167 -7.12 -12.99 13.69
C SER A 167 -5.83 -13.69 14.13
N GLN A 168 -5.01 -14.15 13.17
CA GLN A 168 -3.79 -14.91 13.39
C GLN A 168 -2.54 -14.03 13.54
N THR A 169 -2.68 -12.72 13.31
CA THR A 169 -1.55 -11.79 13.39
C THR A 169 -1.05 -11.56 14.82
N HIS A 170 0.27 -11.56 14.96
CA HIS A 170 0.99 -11.34 16.21
C HIS A 170 2.22 -10.45 15.96
N THR A 171 2.90 -9.99 17.01
CA THR A 171 4.14 -9.17 16.96
C THR A 171 4.03 -7.77 16.29
N CYS A 172 2.98 -7.51 15.50
CA CYS A 172 2.79 -6.26 14.75
C CYS A 172 1.84 -5.30 15.49
N PRO A 173 2.32 -4.12 15.96
CA PRO A 173 1.47 -3.14 16.64
C PRO A 173 0.34 -2.57 15.77
N LEU A 174 0.60 -2.38 14.46
CA LEU A 174 -0.42 -1.92 13.51
C LEU A 174 -1.52 -2.97 13.36
N ALA A 175 -1.15 -4.24 13.15
CA ALA A 175 -2.12 -5.33 13.08
C ALA A 175 -2.94 -5.47 14.36
N LYS A 176 -2.32 -5.31 15.54
CA LYS A 176 -3.02 -5.30 16.83
C LYS A 176 -4.06 -4.17 16.92
N ALA A 177 -3.71 -2.97 16.48
CA ALA A 177 -4.60 -1.80 16.52
C ALA A 177 -5.78 -1.98 15.54
N VAL A 178 -5.50 -2.38 14.29
CA VAL A 178 -6.52 -2.65 13.26
C VAL A 178 -7.43 -3.78 13.71
N ARG A 179 -6.88 -4.90 14.19
CA ARG A 179 -7.67 -6.04 14.72
C ARG A 179 -8.58 -5.62 15.88
N LYS A 180 -8.11 -4.78 16.79
CA LYS A 180 -8.94 -4.25 17.89
C LYS A 180 -10.10 -3.41 17.34
N GLY A 181 -9.84 -2.55 16.36
CA GLY A 181 -10.86 -1.72 15.73
C GLY A 181 -11.90 -2.54 14.95
N LEU A 182 -11.46 -3.50 14.13
CA LEU A 182 -12.35 -4.41 13.41
C LEU A 182 -13.26 -5.22 14.34
N ARG A 183 -12.72 -5.71 15.47
CA ARG A 183 -13.52 -6.42 16.49
C ARG A 183 -14.62 -5.54 17.08
N ALA A 184 -14.36 -4.24 17.28
CA ALA A 184 -15.38 -3.31 17.75
C ALA A 184 -16.51 -3.09 16.72
N CYS A 185 -16.26 -3.42 15.45
CA CYS A 185 -17.23 -3.41 14.36
C CYS A 185 -17.82 -4.79 14.08
N GLY A 186 -17.58 -5.80 14.93
CA GLY A 186 -18.09 -7.17 14.74
C GLY A 186 -17.26 -8.04 13.78
N ILE A 187 -16.16 -7.53 13.22
CA ILE A 187 -15.29 -8.27 12.29
C ILE A 187 -14.15 -8.92 13.08
N THR A 188 -14.16 -10.24 13.17
CA THR A 188 -13.18 -11.02 13.97
C THR A 188 -12.23 -11.86 13.13
N THR A 189 -12.66 -12.28 11.94
CA THR A 189 -11.94 -13.09 10.94
C THR A 189 -12.36 -12.67 9.53
N GLY A 190 -11.80 -13.29 8.49
CA GLY A 190 -12.17 -13.09 7.09
C GLY A 190 -11.43 -11.93 6.41
N VAL A 191 -10.34 -11.43 6.99
CA VAL A 191 -9.57 -10.31 6.42
C VAL A 191 -8.15 -10.79 6.15
N LYS A 192 -7.82 -10.94 4.85
CA LYS A 192 -6.48 -11.31 4.42
C LYS A 192 -5.52 -10.14 4.67
N VAL A 193 -4.41 -10.42 5.36
CA VAL A 193 -3.40 -9.40 5.67
C VAL A 193 -2.00 -9.94 5.49
N ILE A 194 -1.05 -9.04 5.24
CA ILE A 194 0.39 -9.35 5.33
C ILE A 194 0.98 -8.63 6.55
N PHE A 195 1.80 -9.34 7.32
CA PHE A 195 2.54 -8.79 8.45
C PHE A 195 3.91 -9.47 8.57
N SER A 196 4.80 -8.91 9.38
CA SER A 196 6.07 -9.56 9.74
C SER A 196 5.97 -10.20 11.13
N THR A 197 6.44 -11.43 11.26
CA THR A 197 6.56 -12.17 12.53
C THR A 197 7.81 -11.76 13.31
N GLU A 198 8.80 -11.13 12.66
CA GLU A 198 10.01 -10.57 13.28
C GLU A 198 9.60 -9.60 14.39
N PRO A 199 10.28 -9.56 15.55
CA PRO A 199 10.15 -8.45 16.52
C PRO A 199 10.55 -7.10 15.91
N ALA A 200 10.13 -5.98 16.50
CA ALA A 200 10.60 -4.68 16.02
C ALA A 200 12.07 -4.48 16.43
N VAL A 201 12.94 -4.16 15.48
CA VAL A 201 14.33 -3.79 15.75
C VAL A 201 14.33 -2.54 16.62
N ARG A 202 14.84 -2.69 17.84
CA ARG A 202 15.06 -1.58 18.75
C ARG A 202 16.44 -1.01 18.44
N ARG A 203 16.50 0.22 17.96
CA ARG A 203 17.76 0.96 18.05
C ARG A 203 18.05 1.14 19.54
N PRO A 204 19.29 0.91 20.01
CA PRO A 204 19.72 1.45 21.30
C PRO A 204 19.29 2.92 21.28
N GLN A 205 18.57 3.34 22.31
CA GLN A 205 18.40 4.76 22.52
C GLN A 205 19.83 5.28 22.64
N GLU A 206 20.34 6.00 21.63
CA GLU A 206 21.28 7.06 21.95
C GLU A 206 20.60 7.80 23.10
N LYS A 207 21.33 8.01 24.19
CA LYS A 207 20.96 9.01 25.19
C LYS A 207 20.98 10.35 24.45
N THR A 208 20.00 10.58 23.60
CA THR A 208 19.54 11.91 23.31
C THR A 208 19.04 12.33 24.68
N GLU A 209 19.86 13.14 25.36
CA GLU A 209 19.31 14.16 26.23
C GLU A 209 18.01 14.59 25.58
N ALA A 210 16.90 14.45 26.33
CA ALA A 210 15.59 14.89 25.86
C ALA A 210 15.84 16.20 25.13
N PRO A 211 15.51 16.32 23.83
CA PRO A 211 15.83 17.53 23.09
C PRO A 211 15.30 18.66 23.97
N THR A 212 16.21 19.50 24.46
CA THR A 212 15.87 20.66 25.30
C THR A 212 14.69 21.26 24.60
N ALA A 213 13.52 21.20 25.25
CA ALA A 213 12.24 21.32 24.60
C ALA A 213 12.23 22.59 23.75
N GLN A 214 12.57 22.45 22.46
CA GLN A 214 12.37 23.50 21.50
C GLN A 214 10.88 23.40 21.22
N PRO A 215 10.10 24.41 21.63
CA PRO A 215 8.68 24.33 21.48
C PRO A 215 8.41 24.49 19.97
N GLY A 216 8.18 23.36 19.28
CA GLY A 216 7.80 23.34 17.87
C GLY A 216 8.19 22.07 17.12
N CYS A 217 7.26 21.50 16.35
CA CYS A 217 7.60 20.48 15.36
C CYS A 217 8.43 21.12 14.23
N VAL A 218 9.65 20.61 14.02
CA VAL A 218 10.66 21.12 13.05
C VAL A 218 10.15 21.18 11.60
N SER A 219 9.06 20.48 11.29
CA SER A 219 8.46 20.40 9.95
C SER A 219 6.93 20.50 9.96
N CYS A 220 6.37 21.18 10.96
CA CYS A 220 4.94 21.52 11.00
C CYS A 220 4.72 22.90 10.36
N PRO A 221 3.80 23.04 9.38
CA PRO A 221 3.45 24.35 8.82
C PRO A 221 2.76 25.27 9.83
N HIS A 222 2.36 24.75 11.00
CA HIS A 222 1.84 25.53 12.12
C HIS A 222 2.96 25.81 13.13
N GLN A 223 3.38 27.07 13.25
CA GLN A 223 4.16 27.61 14.37
C GLN A 223 3.51 28.92 14.86
N PRO A 224 3.70 29.34 16.13
CA PRO A 224 4.60 28.78 17.14
C PRO A 224 3.88 27.92 18.19
N ALA A 225 4.70 27.25 18.97
CA ALA A 225 4.30 26.15 19.81
C ALA A 225 3.51 26.56 21.06
N THR A 226 2.44 25.82 21.24
CA THR A 226 1.84 25.59 22.55
C THR A 226 2.03 24.11 22.87
N ASP A 227 2.24 23.79 24.16
CA ASP A 227 2.48 22.44 24.68
C ASP A 227 1.40 21.39 24.34
N LYS A 228 0.31 21.84 23.71
CA LYS A 228 -0.85 21.06 23.29
C LYS A 228 -1.00 20.98 21.78
N CYS A 229 0.08 20.88 21.02
CA CYS A 229 -0.04 20.49 19.60
C CYS A 229 -0.64 19.07 19.51
N ALA A 230 -1.90 18.98 19.10
CA ALA A 230 -2.66 17.75 18.90
C ALA A 230 -2.31 17.06 17.57
N CYS A 231 -1.09 17.26 17.06
CA CYS A 231 -0.70 16.68 15.78
C CYS A 231 -0.57 15.14 15.91
N PRO A 232 -1.08 14.37 14.93
CA PRO A 232 -0.88 12.91 14.87
C PRO A 232 0.59 12.49 14.83
N ARG A 233 1.49 13.43 14.50
CA ARG A 233 2.94 13.27 14.34
C ARG A 233 3.73 13.12 15.66
N ARG A 234 3.07 13.09 16.84
CA ARG A 234 3.76 12.84 18.12
C ARG A 234 4.38 11.45 18.25
N ARG A 235 4.01 10.47 17.41
CA ARG A 235 4.72 9.18 17.33
C ARG A 235 5.77 9.25 16.22
N PRO A 236 7.05 8.96 16.51
CA PRO A 236 8.07 8.91 15.47
C PRO A 236 7.66 7.87 14.42
N THR A 237 7.68 8.26 13.15
CA THR A 237 7.50 7.34 12.04
C THR A 237 8.57 6.24 12.13
N PRO A 238 8.17 4.95 12.14
CA PRO A 238 9.13 3.86 12.20
C PRO A 238 10.21 3.95 11.13
N GLY A 239 11.45 3.61 11.50
CA GLY A 239 12.53 3.49 10.53
C GLY A 239 12.24 2.36 9.56
N THR A 240 12.76 2.45 8.34
CA THR A 240 12.56 1.46 7.29
C THR A 240 13.84 1.30 6.47
N ILE A 241 13.99 0.15 5.84
CA ILE A 241 15.06 -0.17 4.91
C ILE A 241 14.48 -0.37 3.50
N SER A 242 15.32 -0.27 2.46
CA SER A 242 14.90 -0.19 1.07
C SER A 242 14.13 -1.38 0.54
N TYR A 243 14.44 -2.57 1.03
CA TYR A 243 13.81 -3.79 0.56
C TYR A 243 12.55 -4.16 1.33
N MET A 244 12.40 -3.77 2.60
CA MET A 244 11.36 -4.37 3.45
C MET A 244 9.93 -3.98 3.00
N PRO A 245 9.57 -2.68 2.84
CA PRO A 245 8.27 -2.31 2.29
C PRO A 245 8.08 -2.80 0.84
N ALA A 246 9.14 -2.80 0.03
CA ALA A 246 9.11 -3.26 -1.34
C ALA A 246 8.76 -4.75 -1.44
N THR A 247 9.43 -5.61 -0.68
CA THR A 247 9.15 -7.05 -0.61
C THR A 247 7.73 -7.30 -0.12
N MET A 248 7.27 -6.58 0.92
CA MET A 248 5.88 -6.67 1.35
C MET A 248 4.91 -6.31 0.20
N GLY A 249 5.20 -5.28 -0.58
CA GLY A 249 4.41 -4.91 -1.77
C GLY A 249 4.40 -5.98 -2.85
N LEU A 250 5.55 -6.62 -3.11
CA LEU A 250 5.64 -7.70 -4.08
C LEU A 250 4.89 -8.96 -3.64
N VAL A 251 4.93 -9.32 -2.34
CA VAL A 251 4.13 -10.42 -1.81
C VAL A 251 2.63 -10.10 -1.89
N VAL A 252 2.23 -8.85 -1.60
CA VAL A 252 0.83 -8.41 -1.76
C VAL A 252 0.37 -8.52 -3.21
N ALA A 253 1.16 -8.04 -4.17
CA ALA A 253 0.83 -8.16 -5.58
C ALA A 253 0.75 -9.62 -6.03
N ALA A 254 1.65 -10.49 -5.53
CA ALA A 254 1.60 -11.91 -5.81
C ALA A 254 0.30 -12.55 -5.31
N GLU A 255 -0.17 -12.20 -4.10
CA GLU A 255 -1.46 -12.68 -3.58
C GLU A 255 -2.64 -12.21 -4.43
N VAL A 256 -2.67 -10.94 -4.81
CA VAL A 256 -3.73 -10.40 -5.68
C VAL A 256 -3.77 -11.14 -7.00
N ILE A 257 -2.62 -11.31 -7.67
CA ILE A 257 -2.54 -12.00 -8.97
C ILE A 257 -2.97 -13.46 -8.82
N ARG A 258 -2.51 -14.16 -7.77
CA ARG A 258 -2.88 -15.56 -7.52
C ARG A 258 -4.37 -15.73 -7.29
N ASP A 259 -4.98 -14.85 -6.49
CA ASP A 259 -6.41 -14.88 -6.24
C ASP A 259 -7.22 -14.61 -7.52
N LEU A 260 -6.83 -13.61 -8.31
CA LEU A 260 -7.49 -13.30 -9.59
C LEU A 260 -7.39 -14.48 -10.58
N LEU A 261 -6.28 -15.21 -10.57
CA LEU A 261 -6.06 -16.39 -11.40
C LEU A 261 -6.66 -17.69 -10.80
N GLY A 262 -7.27 -17.65 -9.61
CA GLY A 262 -7.82 -18.83 -8.95
C GLY A 262 -6.77 -19.87 -8.53
N LEU A 263 -5.52 -19.45 -8.25
CA LEU A 263 -4.42 -20.34 -7.90
C LEU A 263 -4.44 -20.70 -6.41
N ALA A 264 -4.55 -21.99 -6.10
CA ALA A 264 -4.47 -22.50 -4.72
C ALA A 264 -3.08 -22.28 -4.11
N ARG A 265 -3.04 -22.01 -2.80
CA ARG A 265 -1.81 -21.98 -1.98
C ARG A 265 -1.41 -23.37 -1.52
#